data_AF-A0A7H4M7T9-F1
#
_entry.id   AF-A0A7H4M7T9-F1
#
_cell.length_a   1.000
_cell.length_b   1.000
_cell.length_c   1.000
_cell.angle_alpha   90.00
_cell.angle_beta   90.00
_cell.angle_gamma   90.00
#
_symmetry.space_group_name_H-M   'P 1'
#
loop_
_entity.id
_entity.type
_entity.pdbx_description
1 polymer ?
#
loop_
_entity_poly.entity_id
_entity_poly.type
_entity_poly.pdbx_seq_one_letter_code
_entity_poly.pdbx_strand_id
1 'polypeptide(L)'
;MGTTNAALAKKAEAAAVTALTQQVEQNGRDIRSNTDSITSLSNQLVNGQPNRWSRRLYPVQLANAGTVPSFSDVRAVAPTVVDEVADAAKLDFTSAGSYLIALYSCQVESGRRYHHHTGARRQGFLMIPAPYL
;
A
#
# COMPACT_ATOMS: atom_id res chain seq x y z
N MET A 1 30.54 -59.56 10.16
CA MET A 1 30.78 -58.12 9.97
C MET A 1 29.70 -57.39 9.14
N GLY A 2 28.74 -58.07 8.51
CA GLY A 2 27.70 -57.40 7.71
C GLY A 2 26.55 -56.73 8.48
N THR A 3 26.25 -57.19 9.70
CA THR A 3 25.11 -56.68 10.51
C THR A 3 25.35 -55.27 11.04
N THR A 4 26.58 -54.97 11.47
CA THR A 4 26.97 -53.64 11.98
C THR A 4 26.95 -52.58 10.87
N ASN A 5 27.47 -52.89 9.68
CA ASN A 5 27.46 -51.95 8.56
C ASN A 5 26.02 -51.62 8.10
N ALA A 6 25.12 -52.61 8.08
CA ALA A 6 23.71 -52.37 7.75
C ALA A 6 22.99 -51.51 8.80
N ALA A 7 23.27 -51.72 10.08
CA ALA A 7 22.73 -50.90 11.17
C ALA A 7 23.24 -49.45 11.10
N LEU A 8 24.52 -49.26 10.77
CA LEU A 8 25.12 -47.95 10.58
C LEU A 8 24.50 -47.19 9.40
N ALA A 9 24.27 -47.87 8.28
CA ALA A 9 23.60 -47.28 7.11
C ALA A 9 22.18 -46.81 7.44
N LYS A 10 21.36 -47.66 8.09
CA LYS A 10 20.01 -47.28 8.52
C LYS A 10 19.99 -46.09 9.48
N LYS A 11 20.95 -46.02 10.41
CA LYS A 11 21.07 -44.89 11.33
C LYS A 11 21.43 -43.59 10.61
N ALA A 12 22.31 -43.67 9.60
CA ALA A 12 22.66 -42.53 8.76
C ALA A 12 21.45 -42.05 7.92
N GLU A 13 20.69 -42.98 7.35
CA GLU A 13 19.44 -42.67 6.62
C GLU A 13 18.40 -42.00 7.54
N ALA A 14 18.20 -42.52 8.75
CA ALA A 14 17.28 -41.93 9.73
C ALA A 14 17.68 -40.50 10.13
N ALA A 15 18.98 -40.24 10.27
CA ALA A 15 19.50 -38.90 10.56
C ALA A 15 19.28 -37.94 9.38
N ALA A 16 19.52 -38.39 8.15
CA ALA A 16 19.27 -37.60 6.95
C ALA A 16 17.78 -37.27 6.79
N VAL A 17 16.89 -38.24 7.04
CA VAL A 17 15.43 -38.00 7.01
C VAL A 17 15.02 -37.01 8.09
N THR A 18 15.57 -37.11 9.30
CA THR A 18 15.28 -36.15 10.39
C THR A 18 15.70 -34.73 10.00
N ALA A 19 16.89 -34.57 9.41
CA ALA A 19 17.37 -33.27 8.94
C ALA A 19 16.48 -32.69 7.84
N LEU A 20 16.05 -33.52 6.88
CA LEU A 20 15.12 -33.10 5.83
C LEU A 20 13.77 -32.68 6.40
N THR A 21 13.22 -33.44 7.35
CA THR A 21 11.96 -33.08 8.03
C THR A 21 12.06 -31.71 8.70
N GLN A 22 13.15 -31.48 9.46
CA GLN A 22 13.39 -30.19 10.12
C GLN A 22 13.50 -29.04 9.10
N GLN A 23 14.19 -29.27 7.97
CA GLN A 23 14.30 -28.28 6.90
C GLN A 23 12.95 -27.98 6.26
N VAL A 24 12.12 -28.99 5.99
CA VAL A 24 10.78 -28.81 5.41
C VAL A 24 9.86 -28.05 6.36
N GLU A 25 9.92 -28.36 7.66
CA GLU A 25 9.18 -27.62 8.67
C GLU A 25 9.60 -26.15 8.73
N GLN A 26 10.91 -25.88 8.70
CA GLN A 26 11.44 -24.51 8.66
C GLN A 26 11.00 -23.79 7.39
N ASN A 27 11.15 -24.42 6.23
CA ASN A 27 10.68 -23.87 4.97
C ASN A 27 9.19 -23.54 5.03
N GLY A 28 8.38 -24.42 5.63
CA GLY A 28 6.96 -24.18 5.84
C GLY A 28 6.69 -22.97 6.72
N ARG A 29 7.50 -22.72 7.75
CA ARG A 29 7.41 -21.50 8.59
C ARG A 29 7.77 -20.25 7.78
N ASP A 30 8.88 -20.29 7.05
CA ASP A 30 9.38 -19.16 6.26
C ASP A 30 8.41 -18.80 5.13
N ILE A 31 7.84 -19.79 4.44
CA ILE A 31 6.84 -19.58 3.39
C ILE A 31 5.59 -18.89 3.95
N ARG A 32 5.10 -19.30 5.14
CA ARG A 32 3.95 -18.64 5.77
C ARG A 32 4.27 -17.18 6.08
N SER A 33 5.43 -16.91 6.70
CA SER A 33 5.88 -15.55 6.99
C SER A 33 6.00 -14.68 5.73
N ASN A 34 6.54 -15.24 4.64
CA ASN A 34 6.60 -14.56 3.35
C ASN A 34 5.21 -14.30 2.77
N THR A 35 4.28 -15.25 2.90
CA THR A 35 2.89 -15.09 2.42
C THR A 35 2.17 -13.97 3.17
N ASP A 36 2.34 -13.88 4.48
CA ASP A 36 1.78 -12.81 5.30
C ASP A 36 2.35 -11.44 4.90
N SER A 37 3.67 -11.39 4.68
CA SER A 37 4.36 -10.18 4.21
C SER A 37 3.84 -9.75 2.84
N ILE A 38 3.77 -10.67 1.87
CA ILE A 38 3.23 -10.39 0.53
C ILE A 38 1.79 -9.90 0.60
N THR A 39 0.96 -10.50 1.45
CA THR A 39 -0.44 -10.07 1.64
C THR A 39 -0.50 -8.64 2.15
N SER A 40 0.35 -8.29 3.12
CA SER A 40 0.46 -6.92 3.64
C SER A 40 0.91 -5.94 2.56
N LEU A 41 1.97 -6.27 1.81
CA LEU A 41 2.47 -5.43 0.70
C LEU A 41 1.40 -5.25 -0.39
N SER A 42 0.71 -6.32 -0.79
CA SER A 42 -0.35 -6.25 -1.80
C SER A 42 -1.48 -5.32 -1.36
N ASN A 43 -1.87 -5.38 -0.08
CA ASN A 43 -2.88 -4.50 0.46
C ASN A 43 -2.41 -3.03 0.48
N GLN A 44 -1.15 -2.77 0.84
CA GLN A 44 -0.57 -1.43 0.81
C GLN A 44 -0.48 -0.87 -0.61
N LEU A 45 -0.14 -1.68 -1.61
CA LEU A 45 -0.04 -1.23 -3.00
C LEU A 45 -1.41 -0.82 -3.57
N VAL A 46 -2.45 -1.61 -3.30
CA VAL A 46 -3.81 -1.37 -3.84
C VAL A 46 -4.53 -0.28 -3.06
N ASN A 47 -4.30 -0.20 -1.75
CA ASN A 47 -5.04 0.69 -0.86
C ASN A 47 -4.27 1.94 -0.41
N GLY A 48 -2.98 2.02 -0.69
CA GLY A 48 -2.08 2.99 -0.06
C GLY A 48 -1.69 2.54 1.34
N GLN A 49 -0.73 3.25 1.94
CA GLN A 49 -0.33 2.96 3.31
C GLN A 49 -1.48 3.25 4.30
N PRO A 50 -1.67 2.40 5.33
CA PRO A 50 -2.72 2.62 6.32
C PRO A 50 -2.49 3.93 7.07
N ASN A 51 -3.59 4.63 7.39
CA ASN A 51 -3.58 5.91 8.11
C ASN A 51 -2.73 7.01 7.44
N ARG A 52 -2.46 6.88 6.14
CA ARG A 52 -1.83 7.93 5.32
C ARG A 52 -2.86 8.55 4.39
N TRP A 53 -2.69 9.83 4.11
CA TRP A 53 -3.51 10.54 3.14
C TRP A 53 -2.80 10.58 1.79
N SER A 54 -3.35 9.87 0.82
CA SER A 54 -2.97 10.04 -0.58
C SER A 54 -3.55 11.36 -1.10
N ARG A 55 -2.73 12.18 -1.75
CA ARG A 55 -3.20 13.36 -2.49
C ARG A 55 -2.76 13.29 -3.94
N ARG A 56 -3.62 13.79 -4.83
CA ARG A 56 -3.36 13.96 -6.25
C ARG A 56 -3.77 15.38 -6.66
N LEU A 57 -2.84 16.13 -7.23
CA LEU A 57 -3.08 17.51 -7.64
C LEU A 57 -3.07 17.61 -9.17
N TYR A 58 -4.16 18.13 -9.72
CA TYR A 58 -4.32 18.33 -11.16
C TYR A 58 -4.29 19.82 -11.47
N PRO A 59 -3.27 20.32 -12.20
CA PRO A 59 -3.27 21.69 -12.67
C PRO A 59 -4.39 21.88 -13.68
N VAL A 60 -5.01 23.06 -13.64
CA VAL A 60 -6.05 23.43 -14.59
C VAL A 60 -5.63 24.72 -15.29
N GLN A 61 -5.58 24.66 -16.62
CA GLN A 61 -5.34 25.83 -17.44
C GLN A 61 -6.69 26.48 -17.74
N LEU A 62 -7.03 27.53 -17.01
CA LEU A 62 -8.28 28.26 -17.22
C LEU A 62 -8.07 29.43 -18.18
N ALA A 63 -9.01 29.60 -19.11
CA ALA A 63 -8.99 30.71 -20.06
C ALA A 63 -9.23 32.08 -19.37
N ASN A 64 -9.92 32.08 -18.23
CA ASN A 64 -10.29 33.29 -17.50
C ASN A 64 -10.03 33.12 -16.00
N ALA A 65 -9.50 34.16 -15.37
CA ALA A 65 -9.07 34.12 -13.98
C ALA A 65 -10.20 34.03 -12.93
N GLY A 66 -11.45 34.23 -13.33
CA GLY A 66 -12.62 34.16 -12.44
C GLY A 66 -13.37 32.83 -12.47
N THR A 67 -12.96 31.87 -13.30
CA THR A 67 -13.69 30.61 -13.45
C THR A 67 -13.25 29.60 -12.40
N VAL A 68 -14.22 29.01 -11.69
CA VAL A 68 -13.95 27.86 -10.80
C VAL A 68 -13.65 26.64 -11.68
N PRO A 69 -12.53 25.94 -11.46
CA PRO A 69 -12.21 24.71 -12.19
C PRO A 69 -13.33 23.66 -12.11
N SER A 70 -13.49 22.82 -13.13
CA SER A 70 -14.44 21.71 -13.16
C SER A 70 -13.75 20.38 -13.45
N PHE A 71 -14.35 19.26 -13.06
CA PHE A 71 -13.75 17.93 -13.34
C PHE A 71 -13.56 17.64 -14.83
N SER A 72 -14.34 18.28 -15.71
CA SER A 72 -14.16 18.16 -17.15
C SER A 72 -12.78 18.62 -17.59
N ASP A 73 -12.21 19.60 -16.91
CA ASP A 73 -10.93 20.22 -17.27
C ASP A 73 -9.73 19.30 -17.02
N VAL A 74 -9.91 18.20 -16.27
CA VAL A 74 -8.80 17.29 -15.89
C VAL A 74 -8.96 15.85 -16.42
N ARG A 75 -9.97 15.57 -17.25
CA ARG A 75 -10.27 14.19 -17.72
C ARG A 75 -9.12 13.51 -18.47
N ALA A 76 -8.21 14.29 -19.06
CA ALA A 76 -7.02 13.79 -19.78
C ALA A 76 -5.71 14.41 -19.25
N VAL A 77 -5.75 15.05 -18.08
CA VAL A 77 -4.60 15.72 -17.49
C VAL A 77 -3.97 14.79 -16.44
N ALA A 78 -2.67 14.53 -16.56
CA ALA A 78 -1.94 13.80 -15.54
C ALA A 78 -1.76 14.68 -14.28
N PRO A 79 -1.87 14.12 -13.07
CA PRO A 79 -1.58 14.87 -11.86
C PRO A 79 -0.10 15.26 -11.81
N THR A 80 0.19 16.48 -11.34
CA THR A 80 1.57 16.95 -11.14
C THR A 80 2.14 16.50 -9.80
N VAL A 81 1.28 16.20 -8.83
CA VAL A 81 1.68 15.66 -7.53
C VAL A 81 0.89 14.39 -7.25
N VAL A 82 1.59 13.33 -6.88
CA VAL A 82 1.04 12.06 -6.39
C VAL A 82 1.92 11.59 -5.23
N ASP A 83 1.45 11.79 -4.01
CA ASP A 83 2.19 11.43 -2.80
C ASP A 83 1.25 11.03 -1.65
N GLU A 84 1.85 10.54 -0.58
CA GLU A 84 1.17 10.15 0.65
C GLU A 84 1.72 10.91 1.85
N VAL A 85 0.85 11.65 2.55
CA VAL A 85 1.21 12.41 3.75
C VAL A 85 0.74 11.71 5.04
N ALA A 86 1.52 11.90 6.10
CA ALA A 86 1.32 11.25 7.39
C ALA A 86 0.02 11.63 8.11
N ASP A 87 -0.46 12.85 7.89
CA ASP A 87 -1.54 13.45 8.67
C ASP A 87 -2.37 14.37 7.77
N ALA A 88 -3.67 14.50 8.06
CA ALA A 88 -4.57 15.39 7.36
C ALA A 88 -4.12 16.86 7.45
N ALA A 89 -3.58 17.29 8.59
CA ALA A 89 -3.09 18.65 8.81
C ALA A 89 -1.86 18.97 7.95
N LYS A 90 -1.19 17.96 7.40
CA LYS A 90 -0.04 18.11 6.48
C LYS A 90 -0.47 18.12 5.01
N LEU A 91 -1.77 18.02 4.71
CA LEU A 91 -2.29 18.27 3.37
C LEU A 91 -2.20 19.77 3.07
N ASP A 92 -1.03 20.19 2.60
CA ASP A 92 -0.84 21.53 2.09
C ASP A 92 -1.24 21.59 0.61
N PHE A 93 -2.30 22.35 0.32
CA PHE A 93 -2.72 22.67 -1.04
C PHE A 93 -2.26 24.08 -1.47
N THR A 94 -1.72 24.86 -0.53
CA THR A 94 -1.36 26.28 -0.71
C THR A 94 -0.11 26.40 -1.57
N SER A 95 0.91 25.57 -1.32
CA SER A 95 2.15 25.54 -2.11
C SER A 95 1.96 25.11 -3.56
N ALA A 96 0.85 24.48 -3.89
CA ALA A 96 0.56 24.04 -5.24
C ALA A 96 0.11 25.20 -6.16
N GLY A 97 -0.29 26.34 -5.60
CA GLY A 97 -0.73 27.52 -6.34
C GLY A 97 -2.24 27.56 -6.58
N SER A 98 -2.64 28.23 -7.65
CA SER A 98 -4.04 28.50 -7.99
C SER A 98 -4.54 27.60 -9.13
N TYR A 99 -5.86 27.47 -9.28
CA TYR A 99 -6.49 26.71 -10.36
C TYR A 99 -6.15 25.22 -10.35
N LEU A 100 -6.42 24.59 -9.22
CA LEU A 100 -6.16 23.16 -9.03
C LEU A 100 -7.43 22.43 -8.64
N ILE A 101 -7.49 21.19 -9.10
CA ILE A 101 -8.43 20.16 -8.65
C ILE A 101 -7.61 19.18 -7.83
N ALA A 102 -7.93 19.07 -6.54
CA ALA A 102 -7.23 18.17 -5.63
C ALA A 102 -8.14 17.02 -5.21
N LEU A 103 -7.73 15.78 -5.51
CA LEU A 103 -8.36 14.57 -5.00
C LEU A 103 -7.51 14.05 -3.83
N TYR A 104 -8.15 13.79 -2.69
CA TYR A 104 -7.45 13.24 -1.54
C TYR A 104 -8.25 12.12 -0.89
N SER A 105 -7.54 11.12 -0.38
CA SER A 105 -8.17 9.97 0.29
C SER A 105 -7.27 9.37 1.35
N CYS A 106 -7.88 8.73 2.35
CA CYS A 106 -7.16 8.00 3.39
C CYS A 106 -7.86 6.67 3.67
N GLN A 107 -7.07 5.64 3.97
CA GLN A 107 -7.57 4.40 4.54
C GLN A 107 -7.59 4.54 6.05
N VAL A 108 -8.77 4.49 6.64
CA VAL A 108 -8.89 4.39 8.09
C VAL A 108 -8.93 2.92 8.45
N GLU A 109 -8.01 2.50 9.33
CA GLU A 109 -8.06 1.17 9.90
C GLU A 109 -9.35 1.02 10.71
N SER A 110 -10.25 0.13 10.26
CA SER A 110 -11.48 -0.17 10.99
C SER A 110 -11.12 -1.06 12.18
N GLY A 111 -11.43 -0.61 13.39
CA GLY A 111 -11.06 -1.28 14.63
C GLY A 111 -11.42 -2.76 14.64
N ARG A 112 -10.38 -3.59 14.76
CA ARG A 112 -10.35 -5.04 15.13
C ARG A 112 -11.71 -5.73 15.21
N ARG A 113 -12.04 -6.53 14.19
CA ARG A 113 -12.35 -7.96 14.39
C ARG A 113 -12.54 -8.70 13.06
N TYR A 114 -11.82 -9.82 12.99
CA TYR A 114 -11.85 -10.88 11.99
C TYR A 114 -11.13 -10.57 10.67
N HIS A 115 -10.43 -11.60 10.23
CA HIS A 115 -9.58 -11.66 9.05
C HIS A 115 -10.36 -11.21 7.81
N HIS A 116 -10.30 -9.91 7.50
CA HIS A 116 -10.37 -9.32 6.16
C HIS A 116 -10.16 -7.80 6.35
N HIS A 117 -8.95 -7.35 6.02
CA HIS A 117 -8.53 -5.96 6.18
C HIS A 117 -9.10 -5.12 5.04
N THR A 118 -10.39 -4.80 5.11
CA THR A 118 -10.99 -3.79 4.23
C THR A 118 -11.32 -2.57 5.09
N GLY A 119 -10.37 -1.64 5.19
CA GLY A 119 -10.56 -0.34 5.84
C GLY A 119 -11.56 0.53 5.08
N ALA A 120 -12.22 1.45 5.78
CA ALA A 120 -13.13 2.40 5.13
C ALA A 120 -12.32 3.49 4.42
N ARG A 121 -12.57 3.69 3.11
CA ARG A 121 -11.96 4.78 2.33
C ARG A 121 -12.71 6.08 2.59
N ARG A 122 -12.06 7.10 3.17
CA ARG A 122 -12.57 8.48 3.16
C ARG A 122 -11.98 9.19 1.95
N GLN A 123 -12.83 9.75 1.09
CA GLN A 123 -12.42 10.50 -0.09
C GLN A 123 -13.04 11.89 -0.05
N GLY A 124 -12.28 12.88 -0.51
CA GLY A 124 -12.74 14.26 -0.60
C GLY A 124 -12.10 14.97 -1.78
N PHE A 125 -12.63 16.16 -2.06
CA PHE A 125 -12.25 16.94 -3.22
C PHE A 125 -12.21 18.42 -2.86
N LEU A 126 -11.23 19.15 -3.42
CA LEU A 126 -11.06 20.59 -3.24
C LEU A 126 -10.81 21.27 -4.60
N MET A 127 -11.57 22.32 -4.89
CA MET A 127 -11.32 23.27 -6.00
C MET A 127 -10.77 24.56 -5.42
N ILE A 128 -9.62 24.99 -5.90
CA ILE A 128 -9.04 26.28 -5.51
C ILE A 128 -9.15 27.24 -6.71
N PRO A 129 -10.02 28.27 -6.65
CA PRO A 129 -10.02 29.35 -7.64
C PRO A 129 -8.78 30.24 -7.49
N ALA A 130 -8.57 31.20 -8.39
CA ALA A 130 -7.51 32.18 -8.21
C ALA A 130 -7.62 32.93 -6.88
N PRO A 131 -6.50 33.31 -6.23
CA PRO A 131 -6.53 34.40 -5.26
C PRO A 131 -7.03 35.63 -6.02
N TYR A 132 -8.07 36.25 -5.48
CA TYR A 132 -8.45 37.59 -5.89
C TYR A 132 -7.27 38.50 -5.57
N LEU A 133 -6.57 38.99 -6.60
CA LEU A 133 -5.76 40.20 -6.49
C LEU A 133 -6.69 41.41 -6.38
#